data_AF-A0A952YR44-F1
#
_entry.id   AF-A0A952YR44-F1
#
_cell.length_a   1.000
_cell.length_b   1.000
_cell.length_c   1.000
_cell.angle_alpha   90.00
_cell.angle_beta   90.00
_cell.angle_gamma   90.00
#
_symmetry.space_group_name_H-M   'P 1'
#
loop_
_entity.id
_entity.type
_entity.pdbx_description
1 polymer ?
#
loop_
_entity_poly.entity_id
_entity_poly.type
_entity_poly.pdbx_seq_one_letter_code
_entity_poly.pdbx_strand_id
1 'polypeptide(L)'
;MKAGIRKWLSGGIACLAFAAAAIAAPDEAAPAWKADVAAARATFERETGMALRPGFRIEPTVFPRYYALRSDAPGRPSAYFRDDMKWTANVRSPGWSTSDAAEGSAEGLLRWQRERVQALPLERLVKVKRRTPFVAVIWSAPDCPFCRKLERSLEEAGASVYLVPVGLSADGFRRSAQVYCSADPAGAWRAAMGEGPAAGGGPAREGCRYPHDTMVDIGFFLGRGRLATPIVVFADGSSIVGWDDERGPARLRQVIAGGPAFPDR
;
A
#
# COMPACT_ATOMS: atom_id res chain seq x y z
N MET A 1 48.07 -46.30 -47.71
CA MET A 1 47.85 -46.24 -46.25
C MET A 1 48.03 -44.80 -45.78
N LYS A 2 47.19 -44.39 -44.82
CA LYS A 2 47.02 -43.05 -44.19
C LYS A 2 45.87 -42.21 -44.75
N ALA A 3 45.09 -41.74 -43.79
CA ALA A 3 43.69 -41.36 -43.83
C ALA A 3 43.51 -39.83 -43.69
N GLY A 4 42.27 -39.36 -43.89
CA GLY A 4 41.83 -37.98 -43.55
C GLY A 4 40.50 -37.65 -44.26
N ILE A 5 39.37 -38.19 -43.79
CA ILE A 5 38.39 -37.55 -42.89
C ILE A 5 37.71 -36.31 -43.50
N ARG A 6 36.42 -36.50 -43.80
CA ARG A 6 35.40 -35.59 -44.34
C ARG A 6 35.26 -34.30 -43.51
N LYS A 7 35.24 -33.15 -44.18
CA LYS A 7 34.73 -31.87 -43.64
C LYS A 7 33.20 -31.85 -43.71
N TRP A 8 32.54 -31.72 -42.56
CA TRP A 8 31.12 -31.43 -42.44
C TRP A 8 30.89 -29.92 -42.33
N LEU A 9 29.83 -29.47 -42.99
CA LEU A 9 29.38 -28.09 -43.16
C LEU A 9 28.97 -27.44 -41.84
N SER A 10 29.47 -26.24 -41.58
CA SER A 10 29.10 -25.36 -40.47
C SER A 10 27.89 -24.51 -40.88
N GLY A 11 26.68 -24.91 -40.49
CA GLY A 11 25.49 -24.07 -40.55
C GLY A 11 25.31 -23.32 -39.23
N GLY A 12 25.74 -22.06 -39.17
CA GLY A 12 25.53 -21.19 -38.02
C GLY A 12 24.13 -20.58 -38.05
N ILE A 13 23.23 -21.04 -37.19
CA ILE A 13 21.97 -20.35 -36.89
C ILE A 13 22.29 -19.26 -35.86
N ALA A 14 22.24 -18.00 -36.30
CA ALA A 14 22.36 -16.85 -35.40
C ALA A 14 21.08 -16.73 -34.55
N CYS A 15 21.17 -17.15 -33.28
CA CYS A 15 20.16 -16.82 -32.28
C CYS A 15 20.22 -15.31 -31.98
N LEU A 16 19.29 -14.55 -32.53
CA LEU A 16 18.97 -13.20 -32.08
C LEU A 16 18.29 -13.30 -30.71
N ALA A 17 19.06 -13.04 -29.64
CA ALA A 17 18.52 -12.86 -28.30
C ALA A 17 17.74 -11.53 -28.25
N PHE A 18 16.42 -11.61 -28.29
CA PHE A 18 15.57 -10.49 -27.88
C PHE A 18 15.73 -10.30 -26.37
N ALA A 19 16.46 -9.27 -25.97
CA ALA A 19 16.41 -8.77 -24.60
C ALA A 19 14.99 -8.24 -24.36
N ALA A 20 14.17 -9.02 -23.65
CA ALA A 20 12.87 -8.56 -23.17
C ALA A 20 13.12 -7.48 -22.10
N ALA A 21 13.04 -6.21 -22.50
CA ALA A 21 12.86 -5.13 -21.55
C ALA A 21 11.51 -5.35 -20.86
N ALA A 22 11.55 -5.69 -19.57
CA ALA A 22 10.36 -5.73 -18.73
C ALA A 22 9.73 -4.35 -18.69
N ILE A 23 8.66 -4.14 -19.46
CA ILE A 23 7.78 -2.99 -19.31
C ILE A 23 7.15 -3.15 -17.93
N ALA A 24 7.55 -2.31 -16.97
CA ALA A 24 6.89 -2.24 -15.68
C ALA A 24 5.41 -1.92 -15.90
N ALA A 25 4.52 -2.75 -15.35
CA ALA A 25 3.09 -2.50 -15.43
C ALA A 25 2.77 -1.14 -14.76
N PRO A 26 1.80 -0.38 -15.27
CA PRO A 26 1.47 0.96 -14.76
C PRO A 26 1.10 0.99 -13.26
N ASP A 27 0.66 -0.13 -12.69
CA ASP A 27 0.25 -0.22 -11.29
C ASP A 27 1.42 -0.43 -10.30
N GLU A 28 2.63 -0.74 -10.79
CA GLU A 28 3.90 -0.73 -10.03
C GLU A 28 4.68 0.58 -10.22
N ALA A 29 4.01 1.66 -10.64
CA ALA A 29 4.66 2.94 -10.91
C ALA A 29 5.50 3.42 -9.72
N ALA A 30 6.68 3.92 -10.06
CA ALA A 30 7.61 4.64 -9.19
C ALA A 30 6.87 5.68 -8.31
N PRO A 31 7.41 6.01 -7.12
CA PRO A 31 6.80 7.03 -6.27
C PRO A 31 6.59 8.35 -7.05
N ALA A 32 5.53 9.07 -6.73
CA ALA A 32 5.23 10.37 -7.34
C ALA A 32 6.25 11.48 -6.99
N TRP A 33 7.26 11.18 -6.18
CA TRP A 33 8.30 12.11 -5.74
C TRP A 33 9.69 11.62 -6.18
N LYS A 34 10.62 12.56 -6.41
CA LYS A 34 11.99 12.27 -6.87
C LYS A 34 12.83 11.70 -5.72
N ALA A 35 12.74 10.39 -5.54
CA ALA A 35 13.54 9.67 -4.55
C ALA A 35 15.01 9.55 -4.97
N ASP A 36 15.91 9.63 -3.99
CA ASP A 36 17.34 9.38 -4.14
C ASP A 36 17.72 8.20 -3.24
N VAL A 37 17.58 6.99 -3.79
CA VAL A 37 17.83 5.73 -3.07
C VAL A 37 19.31 5.60 -2.69
N ALA A 38 20.23 6.12 -3.51
CA ALA A 38 21.66 6.06 -3.23
C ALA A 38 22.03 6.94 -2.03
N ALA A 39 21.53 8.19 -2.00
CA ALA A 39 21.72 9.08 -0.86
C ALA A 39 21.03 8.55 0.41
N ALA A 40 19.80 8.02 0.29
CA ALA A 40 19.09 7.42 1.40
C ALA A 40 19.84 6.23 1.99
N ARG A 41 20.42 5.36 1.14
CA ARG A 41 21.30 4.27 1.58
C ARG A 41 22.53 4.79 2.30
N ALA A 42 23.24 5.76 1.73
CA ALA A 42 24.43 6.32 2.35
C ALA A 42 24.13 6.94 3.73
N THR A 43 22.99 7.61 3.88
CA THR A 43 22.54 8.13 5.17
C THR A 43 22.16 7.01 6.13
N PHE A 44 21.39 6.00 5.69
CA PHE A 44 21.07 4.84 6.53
C PHE A 44 22.34 4.17 7.09
N GLU A 45 23.34 3.90 6.24
CA GLU A 45 24.56 3.21 6.64
C GLU A 45 25.41 4.05 7.60
N ARG A 46 25.52 5.36 7.35
CA ARG A 46 26.23 6.30 8.24
C ARG A 46 25.56 6.39 9.61
N GLU A 47 24.25 6.56 9.66
CA GLU A 47 23.50 6.81 10.91
C GLU A 47 23.23 5.55 11.73
N THR A 48 23.37 4.37 11.12
CA THR A 48 23.30 3.07 11.82
C THR A 48 24.68 2.49 12.14
N GLY A 49 25.75 2.99 11.51
CA GLY A 49 27.08 2.42 11.60
C GLY A 49 27.19 1.01 10.96
N MET A 50 26.21 0.62 10.15
CA MET A 50 26.17 -0.70 9.51
C MET A 50 25.92 -0.57 8.01
N ALA A 51 26.69 -1.32 7.22
CA ALA A 51 26.37 -1.50 5.81
C ALA A 51 25.04 -2.25 5.63
N LEU A 52 24.32 -1.94 4.56
CA LEU A 52 23.13 -2.65 4.14
C LEU A 52 23.48 -4.13 3.91
N ARG A 53 22.82 -5.01 4.65
CA ARG A 53 23.10 -6.45 4.60
C ARG A 53 22.60 -7.05 3.28
N PRO A 54 23.29 -8.07 2.73
CA PRO A 54 22.76 -8.84 1.62
C PRO A 54 21.35 -9.38 1.91
N GLY A 55 20.50 -9.43 0.89
CA GLY A 55 19.09 -9.83 1.05
C GLY A 55 18.18 -8.73 1.59
N PHE A 56 18.67 -7.50 1.68
CA PHE A 56 17.87 -6.31 1.97
C PHE A 56 18.01 -5.26 0.88
N ARG A 57 16.93 -4.53 0.64
CA ARG A 57 16.84 -3.46 -0.35
C ARG A 57 16.14 -2.24 0.25
N ILE A 58 16.58 -1.07 -0.17
CA ILE A 58 15.95 0.22 0.18
C ILE A 58 15.10 0.63 -1.00
N GLU A 59 13.81 0.82 -0.75
CA GLU A 59 12.83 1.24 -1.74
C GLU A 59 12.13 2.51 -1.28
N PRO A 60 11.80 3.44 -2.18
CA PRO A 60 11.00 4.59 -1.80
C PRO A 60 9.55 4.17 -1.53
N THR A 61 8.93 4.77 -0.52
CA THR A 61 7.50 4.60 -0.28
C THR A 61 6.68 5.61 -1.11
N VAL A 62 5.36 5.44 -1.13
CA VAL A 62 4.45 6.46 -1.67
C VAL A 62 4.46 7.76 -0.87
N PHE A 63 4.92 7.73 0.39
CA PHE A 63 5.05 8.91 1.22
C PHE A 63 6.39 9.61 0.96
N PRO A 64 6.38 10.90 0.57
CA PRO A 64 7.60 11.65 0.30
C PRO A 64 8.59 11.60 1.44
N ARG A 65 9.88 11.49 1.09
CA ARG A 65 11.02 11.39 2.02
C ARG A 65 11.16 10.08 2.79
N TYR A 66 10.17 9.19 2.73
CA TYR A 66 10.23 7.92 3.44
C TYR A 66 10.61 6.75 2.54
N TYR A 67 11.50 5.92 3.07
CA TYR A 67 11.97 4.69 2.44
C TYR A 67 11.60 3.48 3.29
N ALA A 68 11.33 2.37 2.63
CA ALA A 68 11.17 1.06 3.22
C ALA A 68 12.48 0.27 3.06
N LEU A 69 12.96 -0.29 4.16
CA LEU A 69 13.97 -1.33 4.17
C LEU A 69 13.25 -2.68 4.09
N ARG A 70 13.30 -3.29 2.91
CA ARG A 70 12.68 -4.59 2.62
C ARG A 70 13.69 -5.71 2.76
N SER A 71 13.16 -6.88 3.10
CA SER A 71 13.89 -8.14 3.05
C SER A 71 13.44 -8.91 1.82
N ASP A 72 14.36 -9.60 1.18
CA ASP A 72 14.06 -10.51 0.07
C ASP A 72 13.46 -11.83 0.58
N ALA A 73 13.67 -12.15 1.87
CA ALA A 73 12.97 -13.24 2.52
C ALA A 73 11.48 -12.90 2.73
N PRO A 74 10.56 -13.81 2.37
CA PRO A 74 9.12 -13.57 2.45
C PRO A 74 8.64 -13.43 3.90
N GLY A 75 7.57 -12.65 4.09
CA GLY A 75 6.89 -12.52 5.39
C GLY A 75 7.63 -11.70 6.44
N ARG A 76 8.82 -11.17 6.14
CA ARG A 76 9.54 -10.30 7.07
C ARG A 76 8.93 -8.90 7.05
N PRO A 77 8.56 -8.32 8.21
CA PRO A 77 8.05 -6.96 8.24
C PRO A 77 9.14 -5.99 7.79
N SER A 78 8.72 -4.92 7.11
CA SER A 78 9.62 -3.87 6.69
C SER A 78 9.96 -2.94 7.84
N ALA A 79 11.16 -2.39 7.80
CA ALA A 79 11.51 -1.21 8.57
C ALA A 79 11.36 0.02 7.67
N TYR A 80 11.16 1.18 8.28
CA TYR A 80 10.98 2.43 7.56
C TYR A 80 11.88 3.51 8.13
N PHE A 81 12.29 4.45 7.30
CA PHE A 81 13.05 5.61 7.74
C PHE A 81 12.80 6.79 6.81
N ARG A 82 12.88 8.00 7.38
CA ARG A 82 12.94 9.23 6.59
C ARG A 82 14.38 9.43 6.08
N ASP A 83 14.54 10.11 4.95
CA ASP A 83 15.84 10.42 4.32
C ASP A 83 16.91 10.98 5.28
N ASP A 84 16.51 11.65 6.35
CA ASP A 84 17.35 12.22 7.40
C ASP A 84 17.57 11.30 8.62
N MET A 85 17.00 10.09 8.62
CA MET A 85 17.02 9.10 9.71
C MET A 85 16.49 9.61 11.06
N LYS A 86 15.84 10.78 11.07
CA LYS A 86 15.22 11.34 12.27
C LYS A 86 13.96 10.59 12.62
N TRP A 87 13.14 10.24 11.62
CA TRP A 87 12.04 9.29 11.79
C TRP A 87 12.48 7.90 11.37
N THR A 88 12.26 6.93 12.26
CA THR A 88 12.46 5.52 11.94
C THR A 88 11.35 4.67 12.51
N ALA A 89 11.05 3.54 11.86
CA ALA A 89 10.18 2.52 12.42
C ALA A 89 10.77 1.13 12.22
N ASN A 90 10.77 0.32 13.27
CA ASN A 90 11.38 -1.01 13.30
C ASN A 90 12.87 -1.03 12.92
N VAL A 91 13.56 0.12 12.96
CA VAL A 91 15.02 0.21 12.77
C VAL A 91 15.72 0.11 14.11
N ARG A 92 15.36 1.00 15.05
CA ARG A 92 15.96 1.10 16.39
C ARG A 92 15.04 0.56 17.49
N SER A 93 13.73 0.66 17.28
CA SER A 93 12.68 0.21 18.20
C SER A 93 11.45 -0.25 17.43
N PRO A 94 10.56 -1.05 18.03
CA PRO A 94 9.26 -1.37 17.44
C PRO A 94 8.43 -0.10 17.20
N GLY A 95 7.78 -0.02 16.04
CA GLY A 95 6.95 1.12 15.67
C GLY A 95 7.74 2.40 15.41
N TRP A 96 7.03 3.50 15.18
CA TRP A 96 7.65 4.80 14.88
C TRP A 96 8.35 5.41 16.10
N SER A 97 9.53 5.96 15.86
CA SER A 97 10.28 6.81 16.77
C SER A 97 10.83 8.01 16.00
N THR A 98 11.01 9.12 16.70
CA THR A 98 11.72 10.28 16.17
C THR A 98 12.78 10.77 17.14
N SER A 99 13.93 11.20 16.62
CA SER A 99 14.98 11.87 17.39
C SER A 99 14.70 13.37 17.59
N ASP A 100 13.66 13.90 16.93
CA ASP A 100 13.23 15.29 17.07
C ASP A 100 12.08 15.38 18.09
N ALA A 101 12.33 16.06 19.22
CA ALA A 101 11.37 16.19 20.30
C ALA A 101 10.09 16.95 19.88
N ALA A 102 10.19 17.93 18.99
CA ALA A 102 9.04 18.69 18.51
C ALA A 102 8.16 17.81 17.61
N GLU A 103 8.77 17.02 16.72
CA GLU A 103 8.05 16.06 15.89
C GLU A 103 7.44 14.91 16.72
N GLY A 104 8.09 14.52 17.82
CA GLY A 104 7.62 13.47 18.72
C GLY A 104 6.50 13.90 19.68
N SER A 105 6.24 15.20 19.80
CA SER A 105 5.13 15.73 20.59
C SER A 105 3.77 15.28 20.04
N ALA A 106 2.71 15.36 20.85
CA ALA A 106 1.35 15.05 20.40
C ALA A 106 0.93 15.91 19.19
N GLU A 107 1.27 17.20 19.18
CA GLU A 107 1.00 18.09 18.06
C GLU A 107 1.83 17.72 16.82
N GLY A 108 3.12 17.40 17.02
CA GLY A 108 4.03 16.94 15.97
C GLY A 108 3.54 15.68 15.28
N LEU A 109 3.12 14.68 16.07
CA LEU A 109 2.54 13.43 15.56
C LEU A 109 1.25 13.67 14.76
N LEU A 110 0.37 14.56 15.23
CA LEU A 110 -0.86 14.91 14.51
C LEU A 110 -0.55 15.66 13.20
N ARG A 111 0.44 16.56 13.21
CA ARG A 111 0.92 17.25 12.01
C ARG A 111 1.48 16.25 11.00
N TRP A 112 2.37 15.37 11.45
CA TRP A 112 2.94 14.29 10.66
C TRP A 112 1.85 13.42 10.03
N GLN A 113 0.85 12.99 10.82
CA GLN A 113 -0.24 12.15 10.33
C GLN A 113 -1.05 12.86 9.23
N ARG A 114 -1.40 14.14 9.42
CA ARG A 114 -2.13 14.92 8.40
C ARG A 114 -1.36 15.02 7.08
N GLU A 115 -0.05 15.27 7.14
CA GLU A 115 0.78 15.31 5.95
C GLU A 115 0.83 13.95 5.23
N ARG A 116 0.87 12.83 5.96
CA ARG A 116 0.80 11.49 5.34
C ARG A 116 -0.53 11.27 4.65
N VAL A 117 -1.64 11.68 5.25
CA VAL A 117 -2.98 11.59 4.65
C VAL A 117 -3.09 12.41 3.37
N GLN A 118 -2.54 13.63 3.35
CA GLN A 118 -2.53 14.48 2.16
C GLN A 118 -1.64 13.93 1.03
N ALA A 119 -0.62 13.14 1.38
CA ALA A 119 0.30 12.52 0.43
C ALA A 119 -0.19 11.15 -0.10
N LEU A 120 -1.40 10.70 0.25
CA LEU A 120 -1.94 9.45 -0.27
C LEU A 120 -2.15 9.53 -1.79
N PRO A 121 -1.73 8.51 -2.55
CA PRO A 121 -1.95 8.44 -4.00
C PRO A 121 -3.38 7.96 -4.29
N LEU A 122 -4.37 8.83 -4.08
CA LEU A 122 -5.80 8.48 -4.15
C LEU A 122 -6.19 7.83 -5.48
N GLU A 123 -5.58 8.27 -6.58
CA GLU A 123 -5.76 7.74 -7.93
C GLU A 123 -5.33 6.27 -8.09
N ARG A 124 -4.52 5.75 -7.17
CA ARG A 124 -4.07 4.34 -7.15
C ARG A 124 -4.90 3.48 -6.19
N LEU A 125 -5.85 4.06 -5.47
CA LEU A 125 -6.70 3.37 -4.51
C LEU A 125 -8.03 2.95 -5.15
N VAL A 126 -8.68 1.93 -4.58
CA VAL A 126 -9.98 1.47 -5.08
C VAL A 126 -11.06 2.45 -4.65
N LYS A 127 -11.81 3.02 -5.60
CA LYS A 127 -12.91 3.94 -5.30
C LYS A 127 -14.19 3.16 -5.05
N VAL A 128 -14.71 3.19 -3.82
CA VAL A 128 -16.01 2.60 -3.48
C VAL A 128 -17.03 3.73 -3.34
N LYS A 129 -17.60 4.13 -4.48
CA LYS A 129 -18.56 5.25 -4.56
C LYS A 129 -19.96 4.82 -4.14
N ARG A 130 -20.60 5.63 -3.30
CA ARG A 130 -21.98 5.56 -2.82
C ARG A 130 -22.65 6.93 -3.01
N ARG A 131 -23.46 7.38 -2.04
CA ARG A 131 -24.28 8.60 -2.14
C ARG A 131 -23.52 9.88 -1.77
N THR A 132 -22.55 9.82 -0.87
CA THR A 132 -21.78 11.00 -0.42
C THR A 132 -20.55 11.26 -1.28
N PRO A 133 -19.90 12.42 -1.15
CA PRO A 133 -18.48 12.58 -1.50
C PRO A 133 -17.58 11.58 -0.75
N PHE A 134 -16.30 11.46 -1.14
CA PHE A 134 -15.34 10.55 -0.51
C PHE A 134 -14.94 11.04 0.89
N VAL A 135 -15.54 10.48 1.94
CA VAL A 135 -15.35 10.96 3.32
C VAL A 135 -14.15 10.36 4.04
N ALA A 136 -13.65 9.21 3.56
CA ALA A 136 -12.57 8.48 4.21
C ALA A 136 -11.68 7.70 3.24
N VAL A 137 -10.48 7.39 3.69
CA VAL A 137 -9.61 6.32 3.19
C VAL A 137 -9.67 5.18 4.20
N ILE A 138 -9.90 3.95 3.73
CA ILE A 138 -9.99 2.76 4.56
C ILE A 138 -8.91 1.75 4.18
N TRP A 139 -8.20 1.22 5.18
CA TRP A 139 -7.31 0.07 5.06
C TRP A 139 -8.05 -1.13 5.62
N SER A 140 -8.51 -2.01 4.73
CA SER A 140 -9.58 -2.96 5.03
C SER A 140 -9.34 -4.32 4.37
N ALA A 141 -9.79 -5.39 5.03
CA ALA A 141 -9.53 -6.77 4.60
C ALA A 141 -10.82 -7.59 4.46
N PRO A 142 -10.96 -8.40 3.41
CA PRO A 142 -12.18 -9.15 3.13
C PRO A 142 -12.31 -10.42 3.99
N ASP A 143 -11.24 -10.82 4.69
CA ASP A 143 -11.21 -11.87 5.71
C ASP A 143 -11.27 -11.32 7.15
N CYS A 144 -11.57 -10.03 7.32
CA CYS A 144 -11.73 -9.40 8.64
C CYS A 144 -13.22 -9.18 9.00
N PRO A 145 -13.72 -9.73 10.13
CA PRO A 145 -15.12 -9.52 10.55
C PRO A 145 -15.43 -8.06 10.95
N PHE A 146 -14.48 -7.33 11.53
CA PHE A 146 -14.66 -5.90 11.84
C PHE A 146 -14.70 -5.03 10.58
N CYS A 147 -13.99 -5.41 9.52
CA CYS A 147 -14.11 -4.75 8.23
C CYS A 147 -15.50 -4.93 7.63
N ARG A 148 -16.15 -6.09 7.84
CA ARG A 148 -17.54 -6.31 7.41
C ARG A 148 -18.53 -5.44 8.20
N LYS A 149 -18.27 -5.21 9.50
CA LYS A 149 -19.04 -4.24 10.28
C LYS A 149 -18.92 -2.82 9.70
N LEU A 150 -17.69 -2.40 9.41
CA LEU A 150 -17.42 -1.11 8.75
C LEU A 150 -18.19 -0.99 7.44
N GLU A 151 -18.14 -1.99 6.56
CA GLU A 151 -18.83 -1.89 5.27
C GLU A 151 -20.34 -1.78 5.39
N ARG A 152 -20.98 -2.51 6.31
CA ARG A 152 -22.41 -2.32 6.59
C ARG A 152 -22.72 -0.88 7.00
N SER A 153 -21.93 -0.32 7.92
CA SER A 153 -22.09 1.08 8.34
C SER A 153 -21.91 2.06 7.18
N LEU A 154 -20.97 1.80 6.26
CA LEU A 154 -20.75 2.61 5.07
C LEU A 154 -21.91 2.49 4.06
N GLU A 155 -22.47 1.29 3.86
CA GLU A 155 -23.65 1.09 3.01
C GLU A 155 -24.89 1.78 3.58
N GLU A 156 -25.19 1.58 4.87
CA GLU A 156 -26.31 2.23 5.57
C GLU A 156 -26.24 3.77 5.47
N ALA A 157 -25.05 4.33 5.72
CA ALA A 157 -24.82 5.77 5.62
C ALA A 157 -24.72 6.27 4.17
N GLY A 158 -24.56 5.38 3.18
CA GLY A 158 -24.28 5.75 1.80
C GLY A 158 -22.93 6.45 1.61
N ALA A 159 -21.94 6.11 2.42
CA ALA A 159 -20.65 6.80 2.50
C ALA A 159 -19.64 6.32 1.44
N SER A 160 -19.19 7.23 0.57
CA SER A 160 -18.12 6.92 -0.39
C SER A 160 -16.75 6.93 0.28
N VAL A 161 -15.88 5.97 -0.08
CA VAL A 161 -14.54 5.83 0.49
C VAL A 161 -13.50 5.43 -0.57
N TYR A 162 -12.26 5.81 -0.33
CA TYR A 162 -11.11 5.20 -0.99
C TYR A 162 -10.67 3.98 -0.19
N LEU A 163 -10.48 2.86 -0.86
CA LEU A 163 -10.11 1.58 -0.28
C LEU A 163 -8.66 1.24 -0.62
N VAL A 164 -7.92 0.87 0.42
CA VAL A 164 -6.62 0.22 0.40
C VAL A 164 -6.89 -1.25 0.77
N PRO A 165 -7.14 -2.14 -0.22
CA PRO A 165 -7.53 -3.51 0.07
C PRO A 165 -6.31 -4.32 0.51
N VAL A 166 -6.44 -5.10 1.58
CA VAL A 166 -5.36 -5.95 2.14
C VAL A 166 -5.92 -7.30 2.63
N GLY A 167 -5.08 -8.17 3.20
CA GLY A 167 -5.52 -9.42 3.83
C GLY A 167 -4.97 -9.59 5.23
N LEU A 168 -5.63 -10.42 6.04
CA LEU A 168 -5.08 -10.93 7.30
C LEU A 168 -4.38 -12.28 7.13
N SER A 169 -4.69 -12.97 6.03
CA SER A 169 -4.12 -14.24 5.60
C SER A 169 -3.64 -14.17 4.16
N ALA A 170 -2.89 -15.19 3.72
CA ALA A 170 -2.50 -15.32 2.30
C ALA A 170 -3.72 -15.37 1.37
N ASP A 171 -4.80 -16.03 1.79
CA ASP A 171 -6.06 -16.05 1.03
C ASP A 171 -6.74 -14.67 1.01
N GLY A 172 -6.73 -13.95 2.14
CA GLY A 172 -7.19 -12.57 2.22
C GLY A 172 -6.47 -11.66 1.23
N PHE A 173 -5.14 -11.74 1.15
CA PHE A 173 -4.35 -10.98 0.19
C PHE A 173 -4.65 -11.38 -1.26
N ARG A 174 -4.81 -12.68 -1.53
CA ARG A 174 -5.21 -13.18 -2.85
C ARG A 174 -6.56 -12.60 -3.28
N ARG A 175 -7.55 -12.57 -2.38
CA ARG A 175 -8.87 -11.97 -2.63
C ARG A 175 -8.80 -10.46 -2.84
N SER A 176 -7.98 -9.76 -2.06
CA SER A 176 -7.75 -8.32 -2.24
C SER A 176 -7.05 -7.99 -3.56
N ALA A 177 -6.13 -8.84 -4.01
CA ALA A 177 -5.53 -8.71 -5.34
C ALA A 177 -6.57 -8.90 -6.46
N GLN A 178 -7.49 -9.87 -6.30
CA GLN A 178 -8.61 -10.06 -7.24
C GLN A 178 -9.53 -8.83 -7.29
N VAL A 179 -9.86 -8.27 -6.13
CA VAL A 179 -10.63 -7.01 -6.03
C VAL A 179 -9.91 -5.88 -6.75
N TYR A 180 -8.63 -5.67 -6.45
CA TYR A 180 -7.84 -4.58 -7.01
C TYR A 180 -7.73 -4.67 -8.54
N CYS A 181 -7.49 -5.87 -9.05
CA CYS A 181 -7.31 -6.10 -10.49
C CYS A 181 -8.59 -6.32 -11.27
N SER A 182 -9.74 -6.38 -10.62
CA SER A 182 -11.06 -6.44 -11.24
C SER A 182 -11.30 -5.31 -12.24
N ALA A 183 -12.12 -5.56 -13.27
CA ALA A 183 -12.62 -4.53 -14.18
C ALA A 183 -13.57 -3.55 -13.47
N ASP A 184 -14.29 -4.02 -12.45
CA ASP A 184 -15.04 -3.22 -11.48
C ASP A 184 -14.56 -3.53 -10.05
N PRO A 185 -13.51 -2.84 -9.56
CA PRO A 185 -12.99 -3.06 -8.22
C PRO A 185 -14.01 -2.79 -7.11
N ALA A 186 -14.93 -1.83 -7.31
CA ALA A 186 -15.95 -1.50 -6.32
C ALA A 186 -16.99 -2.62 -6.17
N GLY A 187 -17.47 -3.15 -7.30
CA GLY A 187 -18.37 -4.31 -7.31
C GLY A 187 -17.71 -5.56 -6.76
N ALA A 188 -16.45 -5.83 -7.12
CA ALA A 188 -15.68 -6.95 -6.56
C ALA A 188 -15.51 -6.84 -5.04
N TRP A 189 -15.21 -5.63 -4.54
CA TRP A 189 -15.10 -5.39 -3.11
C TRP A 189 -16.41 -5.67 -2.38
N ARG A 190 -17.54 -5.10 -2.86
CA ARG A 190 -18.86 -5.35 -2.26
C ARG A 190 -19.19 -6.83 -2.23
N ALA A 191 -18.95 -7.55 -3.33
CA ALA A 191 -19.13 -9.00 -3.40
C ALA A 191 -18.26 -9.73 -2.36
N ALA A 192 -16.97 -9.37 -2.25
CA ALA A 192 -16.05 -9.96 -1.28
C ALA A 192 -16.46 -9.68 0.19
N MET A 193 -17.12 -8.55 0.44
CA MET A 193 -17.61 -8.14 1.75
C MET A 193 -19.00 -8.67 2.08
N GLY A 194 -19.72 -9.21 1.11
CA GLY A 194 -21.08 -9.74 1.26
C GLY A 194 -22.19 -8.71 1.06
N GLU A 195 -21.85 -7.52 0.55
CA GLU A 195 -22.74 -6.37 0.35
C GLU A 195 -23.17 -6.21 -1.13
N GLY A 196 -23.02 -7.25 -1.94
CA GLY A 196 -23.35 -7.23 -3.37
C GLY A 196 -23.43 -8.62 -4.00
N PRO A 197 -23.83 -8.72 -5.28
CA PRO A 197 -23.93 -10.00 -5.97
C PRO A 197 -22.60 -10.76 -5.96
N ALA A 198 -22.63 -12.08 -5.77
CA ALA A 198 -21.42 -12.91 -5.72
C ALA A 198 -20.55 -12.83 -6.99
N ALA A 199 -21.15 -12.47 -8.13
CA ALA A 199 -20.47 -12.28 -9.42
C ALA A 199 -19.98 -10.83 -9.68
N GLY A 200 -19.95 -9.97 -8.65
CA GLY A 200 -19.47 -8.60 -8.78
C GLY A 200 -18.01 -8.51 -9.20
N GLY A 201 -17.68 -7.53 -10.05
CA GLY A 201 -16.31 -7.22 -10.45
C GLY A 201 -15.95 -7.46 -11.91
N GLY A 202 -16.51 -8.50 -12.53
CA GLY A 202 -16.11 -8.88 -13.88
C GLY A 202 -14.67 -9.43 -13.96
N PRO A 203 -14.11 -9.57 -15.17
CA PRO A 203 -12.79 -10.17 -15.37
C PRO A 203 -11.66 -9.27 -14.83
N ALA A 204 -10.49 -9.85 -14.59
CA ALA A 204 -9.31 -9.08 -14.27
C ALA A 204 -8.88 -8.20 -15.47
N ARG A 205 -8.49 -6.96 -15.18
CA ARG A 205 -7.86 -6.05 -16.14
C ARG A 205 -6.55 -6.64 -16.63
N GLU A 206 -6.34 -6.62 -17.95
CA GLU A 206 -5.13 -7.13 -18.56
C GLU A 206 -3.88 -6.40 -18.03
N GLY A 207 -2.83 -7.15 -17.70
CA GLY A 207 -1.57 -6.61 -17.19
C GLY A 207 -1.61 -6.02 -15.78
N CYS A 208 -2.76 -6.07 -15.08
CA CYS A 208 -2.84 -5.55 -13.71
C CYS A 208 -1.94 -6.33 -12.75
N ARG A 209 -1.28 -5.59 -11.85
CA ARG A 209 -0.51 -6.15 -10.74
C ARG A 209 -0.95 -5.48 -9.44
N TYR A 210 -1.32 -6.29 -8.46
CA TYR A 210 -1.65 -5.79 -7.13
C TYR A 210 -0.37 -5.37 -6.39
N PRO A 211 -0.22 -4.08 -6.01
CA PRO A 211 1.01 -3.58 -5.39
C PRO A 211 1.02 -3.89 -3.88
N HIS A 212 1.19 -5.17 -3.55
CA HIS A 212 1.10 -5.71 -2.18
C HIS A 212 1.85 -4.87 -1.15
N ASP A 213 3.14 -4.64 -1.40
CA ASP A 213 4.03 -3.95 -0.47
C ASP A 213 3.63 -2.50 -0.24
N THR A 214 3.13 -1.82 -1.28
CA THR A 214 2.60 -0.45 -1.16
C THR A 214 1.33 -0.41 -0.31
N MET A 215 0.43 -1.39 -0.46
CA MET A 215 -0.80 -1.44 0.33
C MET A 215 -0.52 -1.70 1.82
N VAL A 216 0.51 -2.51 2.12
CA VAL A 216 0.99 -2.74 3.49
C VAL A 216 1.62 -1.46 4.06
N ASP A 217 2.45 -0.76 3.29
CA ASP A 217 3.06 0.50 3.72
C ASP A 217 2.01 1.54 4.09
N ILE A 218 1.02 1.75 3.23
CA ILE A 218 -0.06 2.71 3.49
C ILE A 218 -0.73 2.41 4.83
N GLY A 219 -1.09 1.15 5.09
CA GLY A 219 -1.64 0.73 6.38
C GLY A 219 -0.70 1.03 7.54
N PHE A 220 0.61 0.77 7.39
CA PHE A 220 1.58 1.00 8.44
C PHE A 220 1.72 2.48 8.80
N PHE A 221 1.72 3.36 7.80
CA PHE A 221 1.76 4.81 8.02
C PHE A 221 0.45 5.34 8.62
N LEU A 222 -0.70 4.97 8.05
CA LEU A 222 -2.02 5.40 8.55
C LEU A 222 -2.30 4.87 9.96
N GLY A 223 -1.85 3.65 10.25
CA GLY A 223 -1.94 3.01 11.57
C GLY A 223 -0.89 3.46 12.56
N ARG A 224 -0.03 4.44 12.23
CA ARG A 224 1.05 4.94 13.10
C ARG A 224 1.94 3.81 13.63
N GLY A 225 2.31 2.90 12.74
CA GLY A 225 3.17 1.76 13.00
C GLY A 225 2.46 0.54 13.58
N ARG A 226 1.13 0.59 13.71
CA ARG A 226 0.29 -0.54 14.13
C ARG A 226 -0.58 -0.98 12.97
N LEU A 227 -0.31 -2.17 12.44
CA LEU A 227 -1.15 -2.81 11.44
C LEU A 227 -2.30 -3.51 12.15
N ALA A 228 -3.50 -2.96 12.00
CA ALA A 228 -4.74 -3.57 12.47
C ALA A 228 -5.85 -3.19 11.49
N THR A 229 -6.71 -4.14 11.11
CA THR A 229 -7.84 -3.85 10.21
C THR A 229 -9.16 -3.74 10.99
N PRO A 230 -10.07 -2.83 10.60
CA PRO A 230 -9.83 -1.74 9.66
C PRO A 230 -9.03 -0.58 10.29
N ILE A 231 -8.32 0.19 9.46
CA ILE A 231 -7.95 1.57 9.79
C ILE A 231 -8.80 2.48 8.92
N VAL A 232 -9.50 3.44 9.53
CA VAL A 232 -10.30 4.45 8.84
C VAL A 232 -9.64 5.80 9.09
N VAL A 233 -9.32 6.54 8.03
CA VAL A 233 -8.83 7.91 8.14
C VAL A 233 -9.77 8.82 7.37
N PHE A 234 -10.43 9.72 8.10
CA PHE A 234 -11.38 10.67 7.54
C PHE A 234 -10.65 11.86 6.92
N ALA A 235 -11.32 12.57 6.02
CA ALA A 235 -10.70 13.69 5.31
C ALA A 235 -10.34 14.88 6.22
N ASP A 236 -10.91 14.97 7.43
CA ASP A 236 -10.50 15.95 8.45
C ASP A 236 -9.23 15.54 9.23
N GLY A 237 -8.64 14.39 8.90
CA GLY A 237 -7.43 13.86 9.51
C GLY A 237 -7.67 13.05 10.79
N SER A 238 -8.91 12.98 11.29
CA SER A 238 -9.24 12.05 12.38
C SER A 238 -9.19 10.60 11.88
N SER A 239 -8.88 9.66 12.79
CA SER A 239 -8.75 8.25 12.43
C SER A 239 -9.34 7.33 13.49
N ILE A 240 -9.88 6.19 13.04
CA ILE A 240 -10.34 5.08 13.89
C ILE A 240 -9.52 3.84 13.52
N VAL A 241 -9.07 3.10 14.54
CA VAL A 241 -8.45 1.79 14.37
C VAL A 241 -9.37 0.75 14.99
N GLY A 242 -9.68 -0.30 14.23
CA GLY A 242 -10.80 -1.18 14.52
C GLY A 242 -12.14 -0.57 14.07
N TRP A 243 -13.23 -1.31 14.29
CA TRP A 243 -14.57 -0.78 14.08
C TRP A 243 -15.55 -1.46 15.03
N ASP A 244 -16.36 -0.65 15.70
CA ASP A 244 -17.47 -1.11 16.55
C ASP A 244 -18.78 -0.52 16.04
N ASP A 245 -19.89 -1.09 16.52
CA ASP A 245 -21.24 -0.78 16.03
C ASP A 245 -21.83 0.52 16.63
N GLU A 246 -21.06 1.28 17.42
CA GLU A 246 -21.55 2.48 18.10
C GLU A 246 -20.71 3.73 17.77
N ARG A 247 -19.44 3.74 18.17
CA ARG A 247 -18.51 4.87 18.01
C ARG A 247 -18.18 5.11 16.54
N GLY A 248 -18.00 4.03 15.77
CA GLY A 248 -17.73 4.10 14.33
C GLY A 248 -18.86 4.81 13.56
N PRO A 249 -20.09 4.28 13.59
CA PRO A 249 -21.24 4.90 12.94
C PRO A 249 -21.55 6.32 13.44
N ALA A 250 -21.38 6.59 14.74
CA ALA A 250 -21.56 7.94 15.28
C ALA A 250 -20.57 8.93 14.66
N ARG A 251 -19.29 8.54 14.57
CA ARG A 251 -18.27 9.37 13.93
C ARG A 251 -18.54 9.55 12.44
N LEU A 252 -18.92 8.48 11.74
CA LEU A 252 -19.26 8.52 10.32
C LEU A 252 -20.38 9.53 10.02
N ARG A 253 -21.44 9.54 10.84
CA ARG A 253 -22.54 10.51 10.71
C ARG A 253 -22.05 11.96 10.89
N GLN A 254 -21.17 12.21 11.85
CA GLN A 254 -20.61 13.55 12.07
C GLN A 254 -19.81 14.06 10.87
N VAL A 255 -18.94 13.22 10.30
CA VAL A 255 -18.13 13.64 9.13
C VAL A 255 -18.98 13.81 7.87
N ILE A 256 -20.04 13.03 7.69
CA ILE A 256 -20.97 13.20 6.57
C ILE A 256 -21.77 14.50 6.69
N ALA A 257 -22.18 14.90 7.90
CA ALA A 257 -23.04 16.06 8.12
C ALA A 257 -22.35 17.42 7.87
N GLY A 258 -21.02 17.49 7.92
CA GLY A 258 -20.31 18.76 7.73
C GLY A 258 -18.80 18.68 7.67
N GLY A 259 -18.23 17.48 7.50
CA GLY A 259 -16.80 17.28 7.37
C GLY A 259 -16.30 17.57 5.96
N PRO A 260 -14.99 17.82 5.80
CA PRO A 260 -14.35 17.85 4.49
C PRO A 260 -14.45 16.48 3.82
N ALA A 261 -14.22 16.47 2.50
CA ALA A 261 -14.13 15.26 1.71
C ALA A 261 -12.81 15.24 0.92
N PHE A 262 -12.34 14.04 0.63
CA PHE A 262 -11.28 13.84 -0.34
C PHE A 262 -11.78 14.20 -1.75
N PRO A 263 -10.90 14.74 -2.62
CA PRO A 263 -11.26 15.00 -4.01
C PRO A 263 -11.61 13.70 -4.73
N ASP A 264 -12.54 13.76 -5.67
CA ASP A 264 -12.85 12.68 -6.61
C ASP A 264 -11.76 12.68 -7.70
N ARG A 265 -10.68 11.90 -7.50
CA ARG A 265 -9.51 11.79 -8.39
C ARG A 265 -9.53 10.51 -9.19
#